data_AF-A0A7V8Y074-F1
#
_entry.id   AF-A0A7V8Y074-F1
#
_cell.length_a   1.000
_cell.length_b   1.000
_cell.length_c   1.000
_cell.angle_alpha   90.00
_cell.angle_beta   90.00
_cell.angle_gamma   90.00
#
_symmetry.space_group_name_H-M   'P 1'
#
loop_
_entity.id
_entity.type
_entity.pdbx_description
1 polymer ?
#
loop_
_entity_poly.entity_id
_entity_poly.type
_entity_poly.pdbx_seq_one_letter_code
_entity_poly.pdbx_strand_id
1 'polypeptide(L)'
;MAVDRLSLTMEAQLGAAVREAAERAGMSVSSWLAAAAADRLHNELLAVALDVWEAEDGPFDDDELDAAAATLGVVRGARGHAT
;
A
#
# COMPACT_ATOMS: atom_id res chain seq x y z
N MET A 1 -8.43 24.26 -3.75
CA MET A 1 -8.69 23.03 -2.96
C MET A 1 -8.58 23.38 -1.48
N ALA A 2 -9.44 22.79 -0.64
CA ALA A 2 -9.26 22.87 0.81
C ALA A 2 -8.03 22.04 1.18
N VAL A 3 -7.15 22.60 2.00
CA VAL A 3 -5.95 21.92 2.50
C VAL A 3 -6.15 21.70 3.99
N ASP A 4 -6.11 20.44 4.42
CA ASP A 4 -6.08 20.09 5.84
C ASP A 4 -4.62 20.10 6.33
N ARG A 5 -4.32 20.88 7.37
CA ARG A 5 -2.95 21.06 7.87
C ARG A 5 -2.76 20.21 9.12
N LEU A 6 -1.86 19.24 9.00
CA LEU A 6 -1.51 18.34 10.10
C LEU A 6 -0.19 18.74 10.75
N SER A 7 -0.14 18.68 12.09
CA SER A 7 1.10 18.74 12.87
C SER A 7 1.45 17.34 13.33
N LEU A 8 2.64 16.86 12.97
CA LEU A 8 3.09 15.49 13.24
C LEU A 8 4.33 15.50 14.13
N THR A 9 4.34 14.65 15.14
CA THR A 9 5.52 14.36 15.96
C THR A 9 5.95 12.92 15.69
N MET A 10 7.25 12.70 15.51
CA MET A 10 7.82 11.38 15.26
C MET A 10 9.21 11.29 15.88
N GLU A 11 9.73 10.08 16.05
CA GLU A 11 11.11 9.89 16.43
C GLU A 11 12.07 10.59 15.46
N ALA A 12 13.17 11.12 16.00
CA ALA A 12 14.15 11.87 15.22
C ALA A 12 14.71 11.05 14.05
N GLN A 13 15.01 9.77 14.28
CA GLN A 13 15.51 8.86 13.24
C GLN A 13 14.49 8.64 12.12
N LEU A 14 13.21 8.47 12.45
CA LEU A 14 12.15 8.32 11.47
C LEU A 14 11.99 9.61 10.65
N GLY A 15 12.02 10.76 11.31
CA GLY A 15 11.95 12.06 10.63
C GLY A 15 13.12 12.30 9.66
N ALA A 16 14.33 11.83 10.01
CA ALA A 16 15.47 11.86 9.10
C ALA A 16 15.25 10.95 7.88
N ALA A 17 14.84 9.71 8.10
CA ALA A 17 14.56 8.76 7.03
C ALA A 17 13.46 9.24 6.07
N VAL A 18 12.39 9.86 6.59
CA VAL A 18 11.32 10.46 5.78
C VAL A 18 11.85 11.59 4.90
N ARG A 19 12.71 12.47 5.45
CA ARG A 19 13.32 13.57 4.68
C ARG A 19 14.19 13.03 3.55
N GLU A 20 15.04 12.05 3.83
CA GLU A 20 15.88 11.41 2.81
C GLU A 20 15.05 10.69 1.73
N ALA A 21 13.95 10.03 2.12
CA ALA A 21 13.06 9.37 1.18
C ALA A 21 12.35 10.37 0.26
N ALA A 22 11.86 11.48 0.82
CA ALA A 22 11.26 12.56 0.05
C ALA A 22 12.28 13.19 -0.92
N GLU A 23 13.52 13.40 -0.48
CA GLU A 23 14.60 13.91 -1.34
C GLU A 23 14.91 12.94 -2.49
N ARG A 24 15.08 11.64 -2.20
CA ARG A 24 15.28 10.61 -3.25
C ARG A 24 14.14 10.58 -4.26
N ALA A 25 12.92 10.86 -3.83
CA ALA A 25 11.74 10.92 -4.69
C ALA A 25 11.57 12.28 -5.40
N GLY A 26 12.40 13.29 -5.10
CA GLY A 26 12.24 14.65 -5.63
C GLY A 26 10.97 15.36 -5.15
N MET A 27 10.45 14.99 -3.98
CA MET A 27 9.19 15.46 -3.41
C MET A 27 9.43 16.31 -2.16
N SER A 28 8.46 17.16 -1.80
CA SER A 28 8.43 17.72 -0.46
C SER A 28 8.07 16.64 0.58
N VAL A 29 8.49 16.82 1.82
CA VAL A 29 8.15 15.90 2.93
C VAL A 29 6.64 15.71 3.07
N SER A 30 5.86 16.79 2.97
CA SER A 30 4.41 16.71 3.08
C SER A 30 3.79 15.94 1.92
N SER A 31 4.28 16.14 0.70
CA SER A 31 3.80 15.41 -0.47
C SER A 31 4.15 13.93 -0.40
N TRP A 32 5.36 13.61 0.08
CA TRP A 32 5.81 12.23 0.23
C TRP A 32 4.99 11.50 1.31
N LEU A 33 4.76 12.15 2.46
CA LEU A 33 3.92 11.58 3.53
C LEU A 33 2.47 11.40 3.08
N ALA A 34 1.91 12.36 2.33
CA ALA A 34 0.55 12.25 1.81
C ALA A 34 0.42 11.06 0.83
N ALA A 35 1.41 10.87 -0.06
CA ALA A 35 1.43 9.72 -0.96
C ALA A 35 1.54 8.40 -0.20
N ALA A 36 2.48 8.29 0.73
CA ALA A 36 2.63 7.09 1.55
C ALA A 36 1.37 6.76 2.38
N ALA A 37 0.69 7.78 2.93
CA ALA A 37 -0.57 7.60 3.63
C ALA A 37 -1.69 7.14 2.68
N ALA A 38 -1.78 7.73 1.49
CA ALA A 38 -2.75 7.33 0.48
C ALA A 38 -2.53 5.87 0.03
N ASP A 39 -1.29 5.46 -0.22
CA ASP A 39 -0.95 4.09 -0.60
C ASP A 39 -1.33 3.11 0.53
N ARG A 40 -1.05 3.47 1.78
CA ARG A 40 -1.43 2.64 2.94
C ARG A 40 -2.94 2.48 3.06
N LEU A 41 -3.69 3.58 2.99
CA LEU A 41 -5.16 3.59 3.04
C LEU A 41 -5.75 2.81 1.86
N HIS A 42 -5.21 2.97 0.66
CA HIS A 42 -5.64 2.22 -0.51
C HIS A 42 -5.47 0.72 -0.29
N ASN A 43 -4.32 0.28 0.21
CA ASN A 43 -4.07 -1.13 0.51
C ASN A 43 -4.99 -1.67 1.62
N GLU A 44 -5.30 -0.88 2.65
CA GLU A 44 -6.26 -1.26 3.70
C GLU A 44 -7.67 -1.44 3.13
N LEU A 45 -8.13 -0.50 2.31
CA LEU A 45 -9.45 -0.56 1.68
C LEU A 45 -9.54 -1.67 0.64
N LEU A 46 -8.44 -1.93 -0.09
CA LEU A 46 -8.35 -3.03 -1.04
C LEU A 46 -8.50 -4.38 -0.34
N ALA A 47 -7.86 -4.57 0.82
CA ALA A 47 -8.01 -5.80 1.60
C ALA A 47 -9.49 -6.03 1.99
N VAL A 48 -10.16 -4.99 2.50
CA VAL A 48 -11.59 -5.07 2.84
C VAL A 48 -12.45 -5.37 1.62
N ALA A 49 -12.16 -4.75 0.47
CA ALA A 49 -12.89 -5.00 -0.77
C ALA A 49 -12.73 -6.45 -1.25
N LEU A 50 -11.53 -7.01 -1.12
CA LEU A 50 -11.27 -8.41 -1.43
C LEU A 50 -12.02 -9.34 -0.48
N ASP A 51 -12.04 -9.07 0.82
CA ASP A 51 -12.78 -9.87 1.81
C ASP A 51 -14.29 -9.94 1.46
N VAL A 52 -14.88 -8.82 1.05
CA VAL A 52 -16.29 -8.77 0.62
C VAL A 52 -16.50 -9.59 -0.65
N TRP A 53 -15.61 -9.45 -1.63
CA TRP A 53 -15.71 -10.19 -2.88
C TRP A 53 -15.57 -11.70 -2.68
N GLU A 54 -14.59 -12.16 -1.88
CA GLU A 54 -14.40 -13.59 -1.60
C GLU A 54 -15.58 -14.20 -0.83
N ALA A 55 -16.30 -13.41 -0.03
CA ALA A 55 -17.53 -13.85 0.63
C ALA A 55 -18.68 -14.10 -0.35
N GLU A 56 -18.69 -13.40 -1.49
CA GLU A 56 -19.74 -13.51 -2.51
C GLU A 56 -19.40 -14.56 -3.58
N ASP A 57 -18.16 -14.58 -4.08
CA ASP A 57 -17.72 -15.37 -5.23
C ASP A 57 -16.77 -16.54 -4.86
N GLY A 58 -16.28 -16.59 -3.62
CA GLY A 58 -15.25 -17.52 -3.17
C GLY A 58 -13.82 -16.99 -3.41
N PRO A 59 -12.81 -17.56 -2.71
CA PRO A 59 -11.43 -17.12 -2.84
C PRO A 59 -10.82 -17.50 -4.19
N PHE A 60 -9.87 -16.71 -4.69
CA PHE A 60 -9.09 -17.08 -5.88
C PHE A 60 -8.26 -18.35 -5.62
N ASP A 61 -8.36 -19.29 -6.55
CA ASP A 61 -7.50 -20.46 -6.53
C ASP A 61 -6.06 -20.13 -7.00
N ASP A 62 -5.15 -21.08 -6.83
CA ASP A 62 -3.75 -20.84 -7.18
C ASP A 62 -3.53 -20.76 -8.71
N ASP A 63 -4.32 -21.47 -9.51
CA ASP A 63 -4.20 -21.47 -10.97
C ASP A 63 -4.65 -20.13 -11.56
N GLU A 64 -5.74 -19.55 -11.03
CA GLU A 64 -6.24 -18.22 -11.37
C GLU A 64 -5.22 -17.13 -11.06
N LEU A 65 -4.61 -17.19 -9.87
CA LEU A 65 -3.60 -16.22 -9.45
C LEU A 65 -2.30 -16.35 -10.26
N ASP A 66 -1.91 -17.57 -10.62
CA ASP A 66 -0.72 -17.80 -11.44
C ASP A 66 -0.94 -17.32 -12.88
N ALA A 67 -2.13 -17.52 -13.45
CA ALA A 67 -2.51 -16.97 -14.75
C ALA A 67 -2.53 -15.42 -14.75
N ALA A 68 -3.05 -14.82 -13.67
CA ALA A 68 -3.02 -13.37 -13.49
C ALA A 68 -1.59 -12.83 -13.39
N ALA A 69 -0.73 -13.48 -12.58
CA ALA A 69 0.67 -13.11 -12.42
C ALA A 69 1.44 -13.16 -13.75
N ALA A 70 1.22 -14.22 -14.54
CA ALA A 70 1.81 -14.35 -15.87
C ALA A 70 1.38 -13.21 -16.82
N THR A 71 0.11 -12.81 -16.76
CA THR A 71 -0.43 -11.71 -17.57
C THR A 71 0.17 -10.36 -17.18
N LEU A 72 0.37 -10.12 -15.88
CA LEU A 72 0.93 -8.87 -15.35
C LEU A 72 2.46 -8.82 -15.41
N GLY A 73 3.13 -9.93 -15.71
CA GLY A 73 4.58 -10.02 -15.72
C GLY A 73 5.21 -9.87 -14.33
N VAL A 74 4.49 -10.26 -13.27
CA VAL A 74 4.94 -10.16 -11.87
C VAL A 74 5.23 -11.54 -11.29
N VAL A 75 6.22 -11.62 -10.40
CA VAL A 75 6.48 -12.84 -9.64
C VAL A 75 5.59 -12.86 -8.42
N ARG A 76 4.75 -13.89 -8.30
CA ARG A 76 3.87 -14.07 -7.14
C ARG A 76 4.67 -14.52 -5.92
N GLY A 77 4.45 -13.85 -4.78
CA GLY A 77 4.95 -14.30 -3.48
C GLY A 77 4.10 -15.43 -2.89
N ALA A 78 4.71 -16.33 -2.11
CA ALA A 78 3.97 -17.40 -1.45
C ALA A 78 2.88 -16.83 -0.53
N ARG A 79 1.64 -17.32 -0.67
CA ARG A 79 0.52 -16.91 0.19
C ARG A 79 0.87 -17.29 1.63
N GLY A 80 1.07 -16.31 2.52
CA GLY A 80 1.20 -16.56 3.95
C GLY A 80 -0.15 -17.00 4.49
N HIS A 81 -0.26 -18.27 4.91
CA HIS A 81 -1.49 -18.78 5.52
C HIS A 81 -1.61 -18.17 6.94
N ALA A 82 -2.46 -17.17 7.09
CA ALA A 82 -2.89 -16.72 8.40
C ALA A 82 -3.91 -17.75 8.92
N THR A 83 -3.45 -18.64 9.80
CA THR A 83 -4.28 -19.56 10.60
C THR A 83 -5.08 -18.82 11.66
#